data_AF-A0A7X9H2P7-F1
#
_entry.id   AF-A0A7X9H2P7-F1
#
_cell.length_a   1.000
_cell.length_b   1.000
_cell.length_c   1.000
_cell.angle_alpha   90.00
_cell.angle_beta   90.00
_cell.angle_gamma   90.00
#
_symmetry.space_group_name_H-M   'P 1'
#
loop_
_entity.id
_entity.type
_entity.pdbx_description
1 polymer ?
#
loop_
_entity_poly.entity_id
_entity_poly.type
_entity_poly.pdbx_seq_one_letter_code
_entity_poly.pdbx_strand_id
1 'polypeptide(L)'
;EKKLSYMGNTLIENRDKFIDLSLEKQVLLLLEILKVFQTNRMASDLRYIGGAKSSGLLLNNKNISNNERVFVIDQSPTGIFEKKEDLLK
;
A
#
# COMPACT_ATOMS: atom_id res chain seq x y z
N GLU A 1 5.28 6.29 5.86
CA GLU A 1 4.13 7.15 5.52
C GLU A 1 4.21 7.82 4.14
N LYS A 2 5.32 8.45 3.74
CA LYS A 2 5.42 9.24 2.48
C LYS A 2 4.91 8.55 1.20
N LYS A 3 5.12 7.24 1.02
CA LYS A 3 4.66 6.50 -0.17
C LYS A 3 3.13 6.33 -0.26
N LEU A 4 2.46 6.09 0.88
CA LEU A 4 1.01 5.93 0.90
C LEU A 4 0.32 7.27 0.65
N SER A 5 0.87 8.34 1.24
CA SER A 5 0.42 9.72 0.99
C SER A 5 0.58 10.12 -0.49
N TYR A 6 1.71 9.78 -1.13
CA TYR A 6 1.92 10.04 -2.56
C TYR A 6 0.84 9.38 -3.44
N MET A 7 0.49 8.13 -3.13
CA MET A 7 -0.59 7.45 -3.86
C MET A 7 -1.94 8.11 -3.61
N GLY A 8 -2.25 8.51 -2.37
CA GLY A 8 -3.47 9.26 -2.06
C GLY A 8 -3.60 10.53 -2.90
N ASN A 9 -2.51 11.30 -3.01
CA ASN A 9 -2.48 12.50 -3.86
C ASN A 9 -2.68 12.16 -5.34
N THR A 10 -2.05 11.09 -5.85
CA THR A 10 -2.24 10.63 -7.23
C THR A 10 -3.70 10.33 -7.53
N LEU A 11 -4.44 9.71 -6.59
CA LEU A 11 -5.85 9.42 -6.76
C LEU A 11 -6.72 10.70 -6.76
N ILE A 12 -6.42 11.65 -5.87
CA ILE A 12 -7.15 12.93 -5.77
C ILE A 12 -6.93 13.77 -7.04
N GLU A 13 -5.68 13.93 -7.47
CA GLU A 13 -5.30 14.76 -8.62
C GLU A 13 -5.83 14.22 -9.95
N ASN A 14 -6.11 12.92 -10.05
CA ASN A 14 -6.58 12.30 -11.29
C ASN A 14 -8.05 11.87 -11.23
N ARG A 15 -8.84 12.47 -10.33
CA ARG A 15 -10.28 12.18 -10.21
C ARG A 15 -11.05 12.47 -11.51
N ASP A 16 -10.71 13.55 -12.21
CA ASP A 16 -11.39 13.88 -13.47
C ASP A 16 -11.12 12.83 -14.55
N LYS A 17 -9.87 12.34 -14.64
CA LYS A 17 -9.53 11.23 -15.54
C LYS A 17 -10.29 9.95 -15.21
N PHE A 18 -10.57 9.69 -13.94
CA PHE A 18 -11.39 8.54 -13.53
C PHE A 18 -12.85 8.69 -13.99
N ILE A 19 -13.42 9.90 -13.87
CA ILE A 19 -14.80 10.18 -14.30
C ILE A 19 -14.95 9.97 -15.82
N ASP A 20 -13.92 10.29 -16.60
CA ASP A 20 -13.92 10.12 -18.06
C ASP A 20 -13.73 8.65 -18.53
N LEU A 21 -13.44 7.71 -17.62
CA LEU A 21 -13.31 6.29 -17.97
C LEU A 21 -14.67 5.65 -18.28
N SER A 22 -14.64 4.57 -19.07
CA SER A 22 -15.80 3.67 -19.19
C SER A 22 -16.14 3.04 -17.84
N LEU A 23 -17.42 2.70 -17.64
CA LEU A 23 -17.90 2.08 -16.40
C LEU A 23 -17.08 0.85 -16.00
N GLU A 24 -16.74 -0.01 -16.96
CA GLU A 24 -15.88 -1.18 -16.74
C GLU A 24 -14.51 -0.78 -16.19
N LYS A 25 -13.84 0.22 -16.79
CA LYS A 25 -12.53 0.69 -16.36
C LYS A 25 -12.59 1.38 -15.00
N GLN A 26 -13.69 2.07 -14.67
CA GLN A 26 -13.90 2.63 -13.35
C GLN A 26 -13.96 1.54 -12.29
N VAL A 27 -14.76 0.49 -12.51
CA VAL A 27 -14.87 -0.65 -11.58
C VAL A 27 -13.53 -1.35 -11.42
N LEU A 28 -12.81 -1.62 -12.52
CA LEU A 28 -11.48 -2.22 -12.46
C LEU A 28 -10.50 -1.36 -11.66
N LEU A 29 -10.48 -0.04 -11.87
CA LEU A 29 -9.59 0.84 -11.12
C LEU A 29 -9.94 0.86 -9.62
N LEU A 30 -11.22 0.84 -9.26
CA LEU A 30 -11.64 0.75 -7.85
C LEU A 30 -11.15 -0.55 -7.21
N LEU A 31 -11.25 -1.68 -7.93
CA LEU A 31 -10.68 -2.96 -7.47
C LEU A 31 -9.15 -2.87 -7.30
N GLU A 32 -8.44 -2.21 -8.20
CA GLU A 32 -7.00 -1.97 -8.07
C GLU A 32 -6.69 -1.10 -6.83
N ILE A 33 -7.46 -0.06 -6.54
CA ILE A 33 -7.28 0.77 -5.35
C ILE A 33 -7.44 -0.06 -4.07
N LEU A 34 -8.44 -0.96 -4.03
CA LEU A 34 -8.68 -1.82 -2.87
C LEU A 34 -7.50 -2.77 -2.58
N LYS A 35 -6.73 -3.17 -3.58
CA LYS A 35 -5.54 -4.03 -3.38
C LYS A 35 -4.49 -3.40 -2.48
N VAL A 36 -4.40 -2.07 -2.41
CA VAL A 36 -3.42 -1.39 -1.54
C VAL A 36 -3.69 -1.59 -0.06
N PHE A 37 -4.93 -1.86 0.32
CA PHE A 37 -5.30 -2.13 1.71
C PHE A 37 -5.08 -3.60 2.10
N GLN A 38 -4.70 -4.46 1.15
CA GLN A 38 -4.40 -5.85 1.45
C GLN A 38 -3.01 -5.97 2.08
N THR A 39 -2.88 -6.80 3.12
CA THR A 39 -1.61 -7.07 3.81
C THR A 39 -0.71 -8.06 3.05
N ASN A 40 -0.89 -8.18 1.73
CA ASN A 40 -0.08 -9.03 0.86
C ASN A 40 0.84 -8.17 -0.01
N ARG A 41 1.79 -8.79 -0.73
CA ARG A 41 2.74 -8.07 -1.58
C ARG A 41 2.14 -7.65 -2.93
N MET A 42 0.82 -7.51 -3.02
CA MET A 42 0.16 -7.12 -4.26
C MET A 42 0.44 -5.64 -4.54
N ALA A 43 0.68 -5.33 -5.81
CA ALA A 43 0.79 -3.95 -6.27
C ALA A 43 -0.45 -3.57 -7.07
N SER A 44 -0.84 -2.30 -7.00
CA SER A 44 -2.00 -1.77 -7.71
C SER A 44 -1.60 -1.13 -9.02
N ASP A 45 -2.40 -1.39 -10.06
CA ASP A 45 -2.21 -0.79 -11.37
C ASP A 45 -3.06 0.47 -11.53
N LEU A 46 -2.41 1.64 -11.52
CA LEU A 46 -3.07 2.94 -11.68
C LEU A 46 -2.90 3.54 -13.08
N ARG A 47 -2.49 2.74 -14.08
CA ARG A 47 -2.21 3.27 -15.43
C ARG A 47 -3.42 3.91 -16.10
N TYR A 48 -4.65 3.49 -15.78
CA TYR A 48 -5.86 4.09 -16.36
C TYR A 48 -6.04 5.57 -16.03
N ILE A 49 -5.40 6.06 -14.97
CA ILE A 49 -5.42 7.48 -14.59
C ILE A 49 -4.05 8.16 -14.80
N GLY A 50 -3.11 7.49 -15.48
CA GLY A 50 -1.74 7.98 -15.70
C GLY A 50 -0.80 7.75 -14.51
N GLY A 51 -1.19 6.92 -13.54
CA GLY A 51 -0.35 6.52 -12.41
C GLY A 51 0.58 5.35 -12.74
N ALA A 52 1.33 4.88 -11.73
CA ALA A 52 2.27 3.77 -11.89
C ALA A 52 1.56 2.40 -11.92
N LYS A 53 2.13 1.45 -12.67
CA LYS A 53 1.67 0.04 -12.75
C LYS A 53 1.81 -0.73 -11.43
N SER A 54 2.77 -0.33 -10.59
CA SER A 54 3.11 -1.03 -9.36
C SER A 54 3.03 -0.08 -8.16
N SER A 55 1.86 0.54 -8.01
CA SER A 55 1.58 1.47 -6.91
C SER A 55 1.32 0.71 -5.60
N GLY A 56 1.59 1.35 -4.46
CA GLY A 56 1.35 0.76 -3.14
C GLY A 56 2.42 -0.23 -2.64
N LEU A 57 3.41 -0.61 -3.47
CA LEU A 57 4.43 -1.58 -3.06
C LEU A 57 5.39 -1.01 -2.00
N LEU A 58 5.40 -1.65 -0.84
CA LEU A 58 6.38 -1.41 0.22
C LEU A 58 7.61 -2.29 -0.01
N LEU A 59 8.75 -1.64 -0.21
CA LEU A 59 10.05 -2.28 -0.37
C LEU A 59 10.90 -1.89 0.82
N ASN A 60 11.40 -2.89 1.54
CA ASN A 60 12.36 -2.71 2.62
C ASN A 60 13.77 -2.97 2.09
N ASN A 61 14.73 -2.16 2.53
CA ASN A 61 16.15 -2.42 2.28
C ASN A 61 16.64 -3.54 3.22
N LYS A 62 17.74 -4.21 2.87
CA LYS A 62 18.44 -5.17 3.75
C LYS A 62 18.92 -4.52 5.04
N ASN A 63 19.30 -3.24 4.98
CA ASN A 63 19.66 -2.48 6.17
C ASN A 63 18.38 -1.93 6.83
N ILE A 64 18.04 -2.51 7.98
CA ILE A 64 16.89 -2.11 8.80
C ILE A 64 17.26 -1.16 9.94
N SER A 65 18.56 -0.99 10.23
CA SER A 65 19.08 -0.16 11.32
C SER A 65 18.87 1.34 11.08
N ASN A 66 18.57 1.74 9.85
CA ASN A 66 18.26 3.13 9.49
C ASN A 66 16.81 3.54 9.84
N ASN A 67 15.98 2.62 10.32
CA ASN A 67 14.63 2.94 10.78
C ASN A 67 14.70 3.41 12.23
N GLU A 68 13.74 4.24 12.67
CA GLU A 68 13.67 4.68 14.06
C GLU A 68 13.44 3.52 15.04
N ARG A 69 12.61 2.55 14.65
CA ARG A 69 12.23 1.38 15.44
C ARG A 69 11.88 0.23 14.50
N VAL A 70 12.24 -0.99 14.89
CA VAL A 70 11.87 -2.20 14.16
C VAL A 70 11.44 -3.23 15.18
N PHE A 71 10.24 -3.78 15.03
CA PHE A 71 9.72 -4.75 15.99
C PHE A 71 9.53 -6.12 15.35
N VAL A 72 9.85 -7.17 16.10
CA VAL A 72 9.29 -8.50 15.88
C VAL A 72 8.01 -8.60 16.71
N ILE A 73 6.95 -9.09 16.07
CA ILE A 73 5.64 -9.25 16.69
C ILE A 73 5.27 -10.73 16.57
N ASP A 74 5.31 -11.43 17.69
CA ASP A 74 4.88 -12.83 17.80
C ASP A 74 3.41 -12.84 18.22
N GLN A 75 2.53 -13.40 17.38
CA GLN A 75 1.09 -13.48 17.64
C GLN A 75 0.62 -14.92 17.77
N SER A 76 -0.35 -15.16 18.65
CA SER A 76 -1.05 -16.45 18.71
C SER A 76 -1.84 -16.71 17.41
N PRO A 77 -2.25 -17.96 17.11
CA PRO A 77 -3.00 -18.27 15.88
C PRO A 77 -4.29 -17.46 15.71
N THR A 78 -4.91 -17.04 16.82
CA THR A 78 -6.12 -16.20 16.84
C THR A 78 -5.81 -14.70 16.92
N GLY A 79 -4.54 -14.31 17.07
CA GLY A 79 -4.10 -12.93 17.26
C GLY A 79 -4.47 -12.32 18.63
N ILE A 80 -4.99 -13.10 19.58
CA ILE A 80 -5.42 -12.61 20.89
C ILE A 80 -4.23 -12.28 21.79
N PHE A 81 -3.18 -13.09 21.73
CA PHE A 81 -1.96 -12.86 22.50
C PHE A 81 -0.86 -12.36 21.58
N GLU A 82 -0.17 -11.30 22.00
CA GLU A 82 0.91 -10.67 21.26
C GLU A 82 2.11 -10.45 22.18
N LYS A 83 3.30 -10.79 21.70
CA LYS A 83 4.58 -10.36 22.27
C LYS A 83 5.29 -9.48 21.25
N LYS A 84 5.78 -8.33 21.70
CA LYS A 84 6.47 -7.35 20.86
C LYS A 84 7.89 -7.10 21.37
N GLU A 85 8.87 -7.23 20.49
CA GLU A 85 10.30 -7.07 20.81
C GLU A 85 10.94 -6.07 19.84
N ASP A 86 11.67 -5.09 20.37
CA ASP A 86 12.36 -4.06 19.58
C ASP A 86 13.74 -4.59 19.17
N LEU A 87 14.00 -4.69 17.86
CA LEU A 87 15.25 -5.22 17.31
C LEU A 87 16.40 -4.20 17.30
N LEU A 88 16.11 -2.92 17.53
CA LEU A 88 17.09 -1.85 17.50
C LEU A 88 17.51 -1.39 18.92
N LYS A 89 17.11 -2.13 19.95
CA LYS A 89 17.47 -1.89 21.35
C LYS A 89 18.30 -3.01 21.94
#